data_AF-A0A5N5CYX0-F1
#
_entry.id   AF-A0A5N5CYX0-F1
#
_cell.length_a   1.000
_cell.length_b   1.000
_cell.length_c   1.000
_cell.angle_alpha   90.00
_cell.angle_beta   90.00
_cell.angle_gamma   90.00
#
_symmetry.space_group_name_H-M   'P 1'
#
loop_
_entity.id
_entity.type
_entity.pdbx_description
1 polymer ?
#
loop_
_entity_poly.entity_id
_entity_poly.type
_entity_poly.pdbx_seq_one_letter_code
_entity_poly.pdbx_strand_id
1 'polypeptide(L)'
;MGAENTLWAILALLSPVVAAPMAAQDDDGATTAGPQLKIASGTGRVALLWTSISLAVFTSLVQGLITTVIQISEDQGLWTFRFRLARYEHIWWTVVSSVLSVSFVLIILTFLAGNTQDSLGVLALSTATTIAIVRYAVPAWRNRAFIENRWRAWTGPSRTSIKAGSRALCGDAAQWKRLSQALPERKMVSAPSDDWGLSLFPPPGLWEDPTALLDKFADQDASKYAAPDAHARCVYDDGTTTGNVSLQWGEAQGFRRRVSRAIHAMPKGLLASRPLTVDEYNGEGLTLALGILGRNKGLRPHTLVFDASDAWKTRRGIGRSQPHTRVQHALESGSAWAPRPSKVMRSYYAHAVDGQFGTLPDAFRDAATELALVLLDVPPRPLRVWLERGLEQQDLDVNLCMSGRTAGSSSSRAVATNEQLNQLYRASYASMVVSLNYLLLQPPAATADADADTKQQSPHQHLHPVRPDLTCFALLHLAEQSVRLDEKAGEWVAGPGAPMPAWWGDAWVHARLRREQACLKPGWKDPAAWLLGLKSFPPELDALECQPAAWPRVVYEPERGEVGV
;
A
#
# COMPACT_ATOMS: atom_id res chain seq x y z
N MET A 1 -15.70 -3.53 15.36
CA MET A 1 -16.06 -3.11 16.73
C MET A 1 -15.52 -1.72 16.94
N GLY A 2 -16.45 -0.77 17.01
CA GLY A 2 -16.28 0.59 16.51
C GLY A 2 -15.59 1.54 17.48
N ALA A 3 -15.00 2.60 16.90
CA ALA A 3 -14.45 3.73 17.64
C ALA A 3 -15.48 4.35 18.60
N GLU A 4 -16.78 4.22 18.29
CA GLU A 4 -17.90 4.60 19.18
C GLU A 4 -17.88 3.84 20.50
N ASN A 5 -17.61 2.54 20.53
CA ASN A 5 -17.58 1.79 21.80
C ASN A 5 -16.40 2.19 22.68
N THR A 6 -15.28 2.62 22.09
CA THR A 6 -14.14 3.18 22.83
C THR A 6 -14.41 4.61 23.32
N LEU A 7 -15.09 5.45 22.52
CA LEU A 7 -15.48 6.80 22.96
C LEU A 7 -16.52 6.71 24.08
N TRP A 8 -17.49 5.81 23.97
CA TRP A 8 -18.46 5.49 25.03
C TRP A 8 -17.80 4.82 26.23
N ALA A 9 -16.76 3.99 26.06
CA ALA A 9 -15.98 3.44 27.17
C ALA A 9 -15.15 4.51 27.88
N ILE A 10 -14.61 5.50 27.16
CA ILE A 10 -13.90 6.65 27.74
C ILE A 10 -14.88 7.57 28.48
N LEU A 11 -16.06 7.83 27.91
CA LEU A 11 -17.14 8.58 28.58
C LEU A 11 -17.73 7.80 29.77
N ALA A 12 -17.82 6.47 29.69
CA ALA A 12 -18.26 5.61 30.78
C ALA A 12 -17.20 5.46 31.88
N LEU A 13 -15.89 5.50 31.56
CA LEU A 13 -14.81 5.56 32.54
C LEU A 13 -14.75 6.92 33.27
N LEU A 14 -15.28 7.98 32.67
CA LEU A 14 -15.49 9.28 33.32
C LEU A 14 -16.79 9.33 34.15
N SER A 15 -17.72 8.38 33.95
CA SER A 15 -19.02 8.34 34.63
C SER A 15 -18.97 7.96 36.12
N PRO A 16 -18.14 7.00 36.61
CA PRO A 16 -18.11 6.66 38.04
C PRO A 16 -17.46 7.73 38.92
N VAL A 17 -16.76 8.72 38.35
CA VAL A 17 -16.24 9.87 39.12
C VAL A 17 -17.37 10.85 39.49
N VAL A 18 -18.54 10.76 38.83
CA VAL A 18 -19.73 11.57 39.15
C VAL A 18 -20.66 10.85 40.14
N ALA A 19 -20.42 9.57 40.44
CA ALA A 19 -21.25 8.74 41.32
C ALA A 19 -20.56 8.41 42.66
N ALA A 20 -20.07 9.43 43.38
CA ALA A 20 -19.78 9.28 44.81
C ALA A 20 -21.08 9.54 45.60
N PRO A 21 -21.39 8.76 46.64
CA PRO A 21 -22.61 8.96 47.43
C PRO A 21 -22.51 10.30 48.18
N MET A 22 -23.28 11.29 47.74
CA MET A 22 -23.51 12.52 48.49
C MET A 22 -24.34 12.19 49.73
N ALA A 23 -23.69 11.85 50.84
CA ALA A 23 -24.30 11.91 52.15
C ALA A 23 -24.36 13.38 52.58
N ALA A 24 -25.52 14.01 52.44
CA ALA A 24 -25.80 15.32 53.00
C ALA A 24 -25.98 15.16 54.52
N GLN A 25 -25.11 15.81 55.29
CA GLN A 25 -25.27 15.94 56.73
C GLN A 25 -25.54 17.42 57.00
N ASP A 26 -26.79 17.73 57.35
CA ASP A 26 -27.23 19.06 57.76
C ASP A 26 -26.49 19.46 59.05
N ASP A 27 -25.87 20.63 59.03
CA ASP A 27 -25.43 21.33 60.24
C ASP A 27 -25.77 22.81 60.05
N ASP A 28 -26.64 23.29 60.93
CA ASP A 28 -27.10 24.68 61.01
C ASP A 28 -25.95 25.61 61.44
N GLY A 29 -25.76 26.70 60.69
CA GLY A 29 -25.12 27.91 61.21
C GLY A 29 -23.95 28.48 60.40
N ALA A 30 -24.20 29.66 59.83
CA ALA A 30 -23.26 30.74 59.50
C ALA A 30 -22.58 30.81 58.10
N THR A 31 -22.93 31.91 57.42
CA THR A 31 -22.13 32.76 56.52
C THR A 31 -21.62 32.20 55.18
N THR A 32 -22.36 32.53 54.10
CA THR A 32 -21.92 32.88 52.73
C THR A 32 -20.53 32.43 52.26
N ALA A 33 -20.25 31.14 52.36
CA ALA A 33 -19.22 30.48 51.57
C ALA A 33 -19.91 29.38 50.77
N GLY A 34 -19.69 29.32 49.46
CA GLY A 34 -20.30 28.33 48.57
C GLY A 34 -20.03 26.88 49.04
N PRO A 35 -20.71 25.88 48.44
CA PRO A 35 -20.61 24.49 48.88
C PRO A 35 -19.15 24.02 48.90
N GLN A 36 -18.60 23.82 50.09
CA GLN A 36 -17.25 23.28 50.29
C GLN A 36 -17.34 21.76 50.44
N LEU A 37 -16.64 21.03 49.58
CA LEU A 37 -16.49 19.59 49.74
C LEU A 37 -15.55 19.31 50.92
N LYS A 38 -16.10 18.75 52.02
CA LYS A 38 -15.33 18.27 53.20
C LYS A 38 -14.53 16.97 52.89
N ILE A 39 -13.90 16.89 51.72
CA ILE A 39 -13.28 15.65 51.21
C ILE A 39 -11.84 15.44 51.72
N ALA A 40 -11.13 16.47 52.19
CA ALA A 40 -9.73 16.33 52.58
C ALA A 40 -9.30 17.26 53.73
N SER A 41 -8.47 16.71 54.63
CA SER A 41 -7.68 17.48 55.61
C SER A 41 -6.76 18.48 54.90
N GLY A 42 -6.27 19.52 55.60
CA GLY A 42 -5.36 20.51 55.00
C GLY A 42 -4.15 19.87 54.30
N THR A 43 -3.60 18.80 54.88
CA THR A 43 -2.52 17.99 54.28
C THR A 43 -2.97 17.27 53.00
N GLY A 44 -4.20 16.73 52.98
CA GLY A 44 -4.75 16.08 51.79
C GLY A 44 -4.96 17.04 50.62
N ARG A 45 -5.40 18.28 50.89
CA ARG A 45 -5.54 19.32 49.85
C ARG A 45 -4.19 19.67 49.20
N VAL A 46 -3.16 19.86 50.02
CA VAL A 46 -1.80 20.14 49.54
C VAL A 46 -1.24 18.95 48.75
N ALA A 47 -1.46 17.72 49.21
CA ALA A 47 -1.02 16.52 48.50
C ALA A 47 -1.69 16.37 47.12
N LEU A 48 -3.00 16.63 47.02
CA LEU A 48 -3.73 16.60 45.74
C LEU A 48 -3.20 17.64 44.75
N LEU A 49 -2.91 18.87 45.22
CA LEU A 49 -2.34 19.94 44.40
C LEU A 49 -0.98 19.54 43.83
N TRP A 50 -0.04 19.11 44.69
CA TRP A 50 1.30 18.72 44.25
C TRP A 50 1.29 17.50 43.34
N THR A 51 0.35 16.57 43.53
CA THR A 51 0.14 15.45 42.62
C THR A 51 -0.32 15.93 41.24
N SER A 52 -1.30 16.84 41.19
CA SER A 52 -1.77 17.43 39.93
C SER A 52 -0.64 18.13 39.17
N ILE A 53 0.15 18.97 39.86
CA ILE A 53 1.31 19.66 39.29
C ILE A 53 2.36 18.67 38.79
N SER A 54 2.69 17.65 39.60
CA SER A 54 3.69 16.64 39.22
C SER A 54 3.28 15.87 37.97
N LEU A 55 2.00 15.50 37.85
CA LEU A 55 1.47 14.84 36.64
C LEU A 55 1.55 15.77 35.42
N ALA A 56 1.23 17.05 35.57
CA ALA A 56 1.31 18.02 34.49
C ALA A 56 2.75 18.24 34.00
N VAL A 57 3.71 18.39 34.92
CA VAL A 57 5.14 18.49 34.60
C VAL A 57 5.64 17.23 33.91
N PHE A 58 5.28 16.05 34.42
CA PHE A 58 5.62 14.78 33.80
C PHE A 58 5.09 14.68 32.36
N THR A 59 3.82 15.04 32.11
CA THR A 59 3.26 15.02 30.75
C THR A 59 3.97 15.98 29.81
N SER A 60 4.38 17.16 30.29
CA SER A 60 5.14 18.13 29.49
C SER A 60 6.52 17.60 29.11
N LEU A 61 7.20 16.92 30.03
CA LEU A 61 8.49 16.26 29.76
C LEU A 61 8.34 15.13 28.74
N VAL A 62 7.33 14.27 28.89
CA VAL A 62 7.04 13.18 27.96
C VAL A 62 6.73 13.72 26.57
N GLN A 63 5.89 14.76 26.48
CA GLN A 63 5.57 15.41 25.21
C GLN A 63 6.83 16.00 24.54
N GLY A 64 7.65 16.75 25.29
CA GLY A 64 8.89 17.33 24.79
C GLY A 64 9.90 16.28 24.32
N LEU A 65 9.99 15.15 25.03
CA LEU A 65 10.83 14.02 24.63
C LEU A 65 10.33 13.41 23.32
N ILE A 66 9.03 13.13 23.19
CA ILE A 66 8.44 12.54 21.97
C ILE A 66 8.67 13.46 20.77
N THR A 67 8.41 14.76 20.90
CA THR A 67 8.60 15.72 19.80
C THR A 67 10.07 15.81 19.39
N THR A 68 10.98 15.82 20.36
CA THR A 68 12.43 15.85 20.11
C THR A 68 12.90 14.57 19.40
N VAL A 69 12.43 13.40 19.84
CA VAL A 69 12.76 12.12 19.21
C VAL A 69 12.24 12.07 17.78
N ILE A 70 11.01 12.53 17.52
CA ILE A 70 10.44 12.62 16.17
C ILE A 70 11.31 13.54 15.29
N GLN A 71 11.65 14.73 15.78
CA GLN A 71 12.45 15.70 15.04
C GLN A 71 13.84 15.14 14.69
N ILE A 72 14.55 14.58 15.68
CA ILE A 72 15.86 13.94 15.44
C ILE A 72 15.73 12.80 14.43
N SER A 73 14.66 12.00 14.50
CA SER A 73 14.45 10.89 13.56
C SER A 73 14.26 11.38 12.13
N GLU A 74 13.53 12.48 11.93
CA GLU A 74 13.32 13.08 10.61
C GLU A 74 14.59 13.76 10.09
N ASP A 75 15.28 14.53 10.94
CA ASP A 75 16.52 15.26 10.59
C ASP A 75 17.68 14.32 10.24
N GLN A 76 17.79 13.18 10.94
CA GLN A 76 18.81 12.15 10.67
C GLN A 76 18.37 11.13 9.61
N GLY A 77 17.14 11.27 9.06
CA GLY A 77 16.63 10.36 8.05
C GLY A 77 16.34 8.93 8.53
N LEU A 78 16.10 8.73 9.83
CA LEU A 78 15.75 7.46 10.48
C LEU A 78 14.29 7.08 10.22
N TRP A 79 13.91 6.99 8.95
CA TRP A 79 12.50 6.88 8.53
C TRP A 79 11.82 5.60 8.97
N THR A 80 12.53 4.47 9.01
CA THR A 80 11.98 3.20 9.54
C THR A 80 11.61 3.34 11.01
N PHE A 81 12.48 3.94 11.82
CA PHE A 81 12.19 4.25 13.21
C PHE A 81 11.03 5.23 13.36
N ARG A 82 11.01 6.33 12.59
CA ARG A 82 9.95 7.35 12.59
C ARG A 82 8.57 6.79 12.25
N PHE A 83 8.47 5.93 11.23
CA PHE A 83 7.19 5.32 10.87
C PHE A 83 6.74 4.31 11.91
N ARG A 84 7.68 3.54 12.50
CA ARG A 84 7.37 2.64 13.61
C ARG A 84 6.80 3.40 14.80
N LEU A 85 7.42 4.53 15.17
CA LEU A 85 6.88 5.42 16.18
C LEU A 85 5.45 5.79 15.78
N ALA A 86 5.21 6.38 14.61
CA ALA A 86 3.89 6.83 14.18
C ALA A 86 2.76 5.79 14.38
N ARG A 87 3.04 4.49 14.23
CA ARG A 87 2.05 3.43 14.48
C ARG A 87 1.48 3.45 15.89
N TYR A 88 2.28 3.81 16.90
CA TYR A 88 1.84 3.89 18.29
C TYR A 88 1.35 5.30 18.68
N GLU A 89 1.19 6.21 17.70
CA GLU A 89 0.87 7.61 17.96
C GLU A 89 -0.41 7.83 18.73
N HIS A 90 -1.45 7.11 18.33
CA HIS A 90 -2.72 7.09 19.03
C HIS A 90 -2.62 6.61 20.49
N ILE A 91 -1.71 5.68 20.81
CA ILE A 91 -1.58 5.11 22.16
C ILE A 91 -0.94 6.13 23.10
N TRP A 92 0.20 6.70 22.75
CA TRP A 92 0.85 7.65 23.67
C TRP A 92 0.07 8.95 23.80
N TRP A 93 -0.62 9.43 22.75
CA TRP A 93 -1.49 10.61 22.90
C TRP A 93 -2.68 10.32 23.81
N THR A 94 -3.19 9.08 23.79
CA THR A 94 -4.20 8.64 24.77
C THR A 94 -3.63 8.68 26.18
N VAL A 95 -2.41 8.16 26.40
CA VAL A 95 -1.75 8.20 27.71
C VAL A 95 -1.56 9.64 28.20
N VAL A 96 -1.05 10.54 27.34
CA VAL A 96 -0.87 11.97 27.67
C VAL A 96 -2.21 12.62 28.02
N SER A 97 -3.25 12.40 27.20
CA SER A 97 -4.59 12.95 27.46
C SER A 97 -5.23 12.40 28.73
N SER A 98 -5.05 11.12 29.04
CA SER A 98 -5.55 10.49 30.27
C SER A 98 -4.85 11.07 31.50
N VAL A 99 -3.52 11.20 31.47
CA VAL A 99 -2.76 11.77 32.61
C VAL A 99 -3.13 13.25 32.83
N LEU A 100 -3.29 14.03 31.76
CA LEU A 100 -3.77 15.42 31.85
C LEU A 100 -5.20 15.50 32.40
N SER A 101 -6.08 14.58 32.00
CA SER A 101 -7.46 14.53 32.51
C SER A 101 -7.50 14.20 34.01
N VAL A 102 -6.66 13.27 34.47
CA VAL A 102 -6.52 12.98 35.91
C VAL A 102 -5.97 14.20 36.65
N SER A 103 -4.93 14.85 36.13
CA SER A 103 -4.39 16.10 36.69
C SER A 103 -5.46 17.19 36.78
N PHE A 104 -6.32 17.31 35.77
CA PHE A 104 -7.43 18.26 35.73
C PHE A 104 -8.53 17.95 36.76
N VAL A 105 -8.92 16.69 36.92
CA VAL A 105 -9.88 16.28 37.96
C VAL A 105 -9.32 16.57 39.35
N LEU A 106 -8.04 16.24 39.58
CA LEU A 106 -7.38 16.53 40.86
C LEU A 106 -7.38 18.02 41.17
N ILE A 107 -7.10 18.90 40.18
CA ILE A 107 -7.09 20.34 40.42
C ILE A 107 -8.51 20.88 40.74
N ILE A 108 -9.54 20.36 40.06
CA ILE A 108 -10.95 20.69 40.37
C ILE A 108 -11.29 20.29 41.80
N LEU A 109 -10.91 19.07 42.22
CA LEU A 109 -11.17 18.60 43.59
C LEU A 109 -10.50 19.49 44.63
N THR A 110 -9.26 19.96 44.39
CA THR A 110 -8.62 20.96 45.27
C THR A 110 -9.33 22.30 45.27
N PHE A 111 -9.77 22.79 44.11
CA PHE A 111 -10.51 24.05 44.00
C PHE A 111 -11.84 23.99 44.76
N LEU A 112 -12.60 22.91 44.57
CA LEU A 112 -13.86 22.65 45.28
C LEU A 112 -13.67 22.38 46.79
N ALA A 113 -12.49 21.88 47.18
CA ALA A 113 -12.09 21.78 48.57
C ALA A 113 -11.68 23.15 49.18
N GLY A 114 -11.83 24.26 48.46
CA GLY A 114 -11.62 25.61 48.98
C GLY A 114 -10.23 26.20 48.71
N ASN A 115 -9.43 25.58 47.83
CA ASN A 115 -8.19 26.19 47.33
C ASN A 115 -8.50 27.15 46.17
N THR A 116 -9.06 28.31 46.49
CA THR A 116 -9.57 29.28 45.49
C THR A 116 -8.49 30.08 44.77
N GLN A 117 -7.22 30.00 45.22
CA GLN A 117 -6.09 30.70 44.61
C GLN A 117 -5.66 30.09 43.24
N ASP A 118 -6.12 28.88 42.90
CA ASP A 118 -5.68 28.13 41.72
C ASP A 118 -6.63 28.21 40.49
N SER A 119 -7.48 29.23 40.40
CA SER A 119 -8.39 29.41 39.26
C SER A 119 -7.68 29.46 37.90
N LEU A 120 -6.47 30.06 37.86
CA LEU A 120 -5.62 30.08 36.67
C LEU A 120 -5.07 28.70 36.32
N GLY A 121 -4.74 27.87 37.31
CA GLY A 121 -4.30 26.49 37.11
C GLY A 121 -5.39 25.61 36.52
N VAL A 122 -6.64 25.77 36.99
CA VAL A 122 -7.83 25.09 36.44
C VAL A 122 -8.05 25.50 34.97
N LEU A 123 -7.94 26.79 34.66
CA LEU A 123 -8.09 27.29 33.28
C LEU A 123 -6.95 26.79 32.37
N ALA A 124 -5.71 26.80 32.85
CA ALA A 124 -4.56 26.32 32.08
C ALA A 124 -4.65 24.82 31.79
N LEU A 125 -4.94 24.00 32.81
CA LEU A 125 -5.07 22.55 32.65
C LEU A 125 -6.30 22.15 31.82
N SER A 126 -7.44 22.84 31.95
CA SER A 126 -8.60 22.59 31.10
C SER A 126 -8.29 22.87 29.62
N THR A 127 -7.62 23.99 29.35
CA THR A 127 -7.22 24.37 27.99
C THR A 127 -6.20 23.38 27.42
N ALA A 128 -5.17 23.03 28.19
CA ALA A 128 -4.15 22.06 27.78
C ALA A 128 -4.75 20.66 27.52
N THR A 129 -5.65 20.20 28.39
CA THR A 129 -6.34 18.91 28.24
C THR A 129 -7.22 18.91 26.99
N THR A 130 -7.96 20.00 26.75
CA THR A 130 -8.81 20.15 25.56
C THR A 130 -7.96 20.14 24.29
N ILE A 131 -6.85 20.88 24.25
CA ILE A 131 -5.92 20.88 23.12
C ILE A 131 -5.33 19.49 22.91
N ALA A 132 -4.88 18.80 23.97
CA ALA A 132 -4.33 17.45 23.91
C ALA A 132 -5.32 16.47 23.24
N ILE A 133 -6.59 16.50 23.67
CA ILE A 133 -7.63 15.62 23.15
C ILE A 133 -8.00 15.98 21.71
N VAL A 134 -8.35 17.24 21.45
CA VAL A 134 -8.93 17.68 20.17
C VAL A 134 -7.89 17.78 19.06
N ARG A 135 -6.69 18.31 19.35
CA ARG A 135 -5.64 18.50 18.34
C ARG A 135 -4.74 17.29 18.14
N TYR A 136 -4.61 16.40 19.12
CA TYR A 136 -3.67 15.29 19.02
C TYR A 136 -4.35 13.92 19.13
N ALA A 137 -5.02 13.61 20.23
CA ALA A 137 -5.57 12.26 20.45
C ALA A 137 -6.65 11.88 19.42
N VAL A 138 -7.67 12.71 19.23
CA VAL A 138 -8.76 12.44 18.28
C VAL A 138 -8.22 12.31 16.85
N PRO A 139 -7.38 13.23 16.34
CA PRO A 139 -6.68 13.07 15.06
C PRO A 139 -5.88 11.77 14.92
N ALA A 140 -5.09 11.41 15.92
CA ALA A 140 -4.27 10.20 15.88
C ALA A 140 -5.13 8.93 15.78
N TRP A 141 -6.25 8.88 16.52
CA TRP A 141 -7.21 7.77 16.43
C TRP A 141 -7.90 7.69 15.08
N ARG A 142 -8.33 8.83 14.52
CA ARG A 142 -8.96 8.89 13.20
C ARG A 142 -8.01 8.38 12.11
N ASN A 143 -6.73 8.73 12.21
CA ASN A 143 -5.73 8.42 11.19
C ASN A 143 -4.98 7.10 11.40
N ARG A 144 -5.29 6.34 12.47
CA ARG A 144 -4.59 5.08 12.79
C ARG A 144 -4.54 4.10 11.62
N ALA A 145 -5.64 4.02 10.85
CA ALA A 145 -5.76 3.07 9.76
C ALA A 145 -4.91 3.50 8.56
N PHE A 146 -4.90 4.81 8.27
CA PHE A 146 -4.01 5.40 7.29
C PHE A 146 -2.54 5.19 7.67
N ILE A 147 -2.14 5.45 8.92
CA ILE A 147 -0.76 5.26 9.39
C ILE A 147 -0.30 3.80 9.22
N GLU A 148 -1.15 2.84 9.56
CA GLU A 148 -0.84 1.41 9.38
C GLU A 148 -0.72 1.03 7.90
N ASN A 149 -1.58 1.57 7.03
CA ASN A 149 -1.49 1.35 5.59
C ASN A 149 -0.28 2.06 4.98
N ARG A 150 0.09 3.24 5.48
CA ARG A 150 1.31 3.97 5.11
C ARG A 150 2.55 3.19 5.50
N TRP A 151 2.60 2.62 6.71
CA TRP A 151 3.67 1.70 7.10
C TRP A 151 3.82 0.57 6.09
N ARG A 152 2.73 -0.10 5.71
CA ARG A 152 2.77 -1.23 4.76
C ARG A 152 3.16 -0.80 3.35
N ALA A 153 2.61 0.31 2.87
CA ALA A 153 2.91 0.89 1.56
C ALA A 153 4.37 1.31 1.42
N TRP A 154 5.05 1.68 2.52
CA TRP A 154 6.45 2.09 2.49
C TRP A 154 7.45 1.01 2.90
N THR A 155 7.01 -0.06 3.56
CA THR A 155 7.89 -1.10 4.11
C THR A 155 7.62 -2.51 3.62
N GLY A 156 6.68 -2.70 2.69
CA GLY A 156 6.48 -4.02 2.06
C GLY A 156 7.70 -4.48 1.24
N PRO A 157 7.55 -5.59 0.49
CA PRO A 157 8.61 -6.10 -0.37
C PRO A 157 9.15 -5.03 -1.32
N SER A 158 10.45 -5.06 -1.58
CA SER A 158 11.12 -4.11 -2.47
C SER A 158 11.72 -4.83 -3.66
N ARG A 159 11.86 -4.10 -4.77
CA ARG A 159 12.54 -4.58 -5.96
C ARG A 159 13.78 -3.77 -6.25
N THR A 160 14.87 -4.46 -6.51
CA THR A 160 16.16 -3.86 -6.82
C THR A 160 16.80 -4.54 -8.02
N SER A 161 17.54 -3.77 -8.80
CA SER A 161 18.35 -4.29 -9.90
C SER A 161 19.57 -5.00 -9.34
N ILE A 162 19.84 -6.22 -9.81
CA ILE A 162 21.09 -6.95 -9.51
C ILE A 162 21.71 -7.45 -10.81
N LYS A 163 23.02 -7.71 -10.81
CA LYS A 163 23.68 -8.34 -11.95
C LYS A 163 23.11 -9.74 -12.18
N ALA A 164 22.91 -10.11 -13.44
CA ALA A 164 22.36 -11.41 -13.84
C ALA A 164 23.20 -12.59 -13.32
N GLY A 165 24.53 -12.44 -13.23
CA GLY A 165 25.43 -13.45 -12.65
C GLY A 165 25.14 -13.77 -11.18
N SER A 166 24.61 -12.81 -10.41
CA SER A 166 24.26 -12.99 -8.99
C SER A 166 22.95 -13.76 -8.78
N ARG A 167 22.22 -14.10 -9.86
CA ARG A 167 20.93 -14.81 -9.81
C ARG A 167 21.04 -16.16 -9.10
N ALA A 168 22.15 -16.88 -9.26
CA ALA A 168 22.36 -18.20 -8.65
C ALA A 168 22.50 -18.15 -7.12
N LEU A 169 22.83 -16.98 -6.55
CA LEU A 169 22.96 -16.77 -5.12
C LEU A 169 21.62 -16.46 -4.45
N CYS A 170 20.64 -16.03 -5.24
CA CYS A 170 19.35 -15.56 -4.79
C CYS A 170 18.44 -16.76 -4.45
N GLY A 171 17.97 -16.84 -3.20
CA GLY A 171 17.14 -17.94 -2.74
C GLY A 171 16.13 -17.54 -1.67
N ASP A 172 15.80 -18.49 -0.80
CA ASP A 172 14.90 -18.30 0.33
C ASP A 172 15.63 -17.68 1.55
N ALA A 173 14.89 -17.49 2.65
CA ALA A 173 15.43 -16.93 3.88
C ALA A 173 16.63 -17.71 4.43
N ALA A 174 16.67 -19.04 4.25
CA ALA A 174 17.78 -19.87 4.71
C ALA A 174 19.05 -19.61 3.89
N GLN A 175 18.90 -19.50 2.57
CA GLN A 175 19.99 -19.15 1.65
C GLN A 175 20.56 -17.77 1.95
N TRP A 176 19.71 -16.74 2.12
CA TRP A 176 20.17 -15.40 2.47
C TRP A 176 20.87 -15.35 3.82
N LYS A 177 20.37 -16.09 4.81
CA LYS A 177 21.01 -16.20 6.13
C LYS A 177 22.40 -16.84 6.03
N ARG A 178 22.55 -17.89 5.21
CA ARG A 178 23.84 -18.53 4.95
C ARG A 178 24.85 -17.55 4.34
N LEU A 179 24.41 -16.74 3.38
CA LEU A 179 25.26 -15.72 2.75
C LEU A 179 25.68 -14.64 3.76
N SER A 180 24.76 -14.15 4.60
CA SER A 180 25.07 -13.18 5.66
C SER A 180 26.10 -13.74 6.66
N GLN A 181 25.92 -15.00 7.11
CA GLN A 181 26.84 -15.65 8.06
C GLN A 181 28.23 -15.95 7.48
N ALA A 182 28.35 -16.07 6.15
CA ALA A 182 29.63 -16.29 5.48
C ALA A 182 30.49 -15.01 5.39
N LEU A 183 29.94 -13.85 5.75
CA LEU A 183 30.65 -12.57 5.71
C LEU A 183 31.22 -12.20 7.08
N PRO A 184 32.44 -11.60 7.15
CA PRO A 184 32.93 -11.02 8.39
C PRO A 184 32.05 -9.85 8.82
N GLU A 185 31.55 -9.85 10.06
CA GLU A 185 30.54 -8.95 10.66
C GLU A 185 30.80 -7.42 10.55
N ARG A 186 31.92 -6.96 9.99
CA ARG A 186 32.40 -5.56 10.10
C ARG A 186 32.42 -4.72 8.81
N LYS A 187 31.78 -5.14 7.72
CA LYS A 187 31.93 -4.43 6.42
C LYS A 187 30.66 -3.85 5.78
N MET A 188 29.50 -3.97 6.40
CA MET A 188 28.25 -3.44 5.83
C MET A 188 27.73 -2.28 6.65
N VAL A 189 27.69 -1.10 6.03
CA VAL A 189 27.07 0.09 6.62
C VAL A 189 25.61 0.12 6.20
N SER A 190 24.70 0.08 7.18
CA SER A 190 23.28 0.28 6.93
C SER A 190 23.01 1.73 6.55
N ALA A 191 22.07 1.99 5.64
CA ALA A 191 21.61 3.35 5.43
C ALA A 191 20.83 3.84 6.67
N PRO A 192 20.86 5.13 7.01
CA PRO A 192 20.12 5.67 8.15
C PRO A 192 18.61 5.36 8.08
N SER A 193 18.02 5.39 6.88
CA SER A 193 16.61 5.05 6.67
C SER A 193 16.26 3.60 6.97
N ASP A 194 17.24 2.70 6.92
CA ASP A 194 17.08 1.27 7.21
C ASP A 194 17.22 0.98 8.73
N ASP A 195 17.65 1.98 9.53
CA ASP A 195 17.92 1.81 10.95
C ASP A 195 16.62 1.66 11.77
N TRP A 196 16.62 0.64 12.62
CA TRP A 196 15.55 0.35 13.59
C TRP A 196 15.73 1.12 14.91
N GLY A 197 16.79 1.91 15.05
CA GLY A 197 17.10 2.77 16.18
C GLY A 197 17.26 1.99 17.48
N LEU A 198 16.82 2.57 18.60
CA LEU A 198 16.82 1.97 19.94
C LEU A 198 15.76 0.85 20.11
N SER A 199 15.67 -0.08 19.16
CA SER A 199 14.79 -1.23 19.29
C SER A 199 15.33 -2.19 20.35
N LEU A 200 14.68 -2.23 21.52
CA LEU A 200 15.00 -3.21 22.57
C LEU A 200 14.85 -4.66 22.07
N PHE A 201 13.94 -4.88 21.11
CA PHE A 201 13.66 -6.17 20.49
C PHE A 201 13.57 -5.97 18.97
N PRO A 202 14.71 -6.02 18.25
CA PRO A 202 14.68 -5.89 16.81
C PRO A 202 13.87 -7.05 16.20
N PRO A 203 13.07 -6.78 15.14
CA PRO A 203 12.29 -7.83 14.49
C PRO A 203 13.23 -8.89 13.89
N PRO A 204 12.74 -10.13 13.74
CA PRO A 204 13.49 -11.17 13.07
C PRO A 204 13.78 -10.79 11.60
N GLY A 205 14.89 -11.29 11.09
CA GLY A 205 15.32 -11.10 9.69
C GLY A 205 16.69 -10.43 9.58
N LEU A 206 17.19 -10.41 8.35
CA LEU A 206 18.44 -9.78 7.96
C LEU A 206 18.28 -8.26 7.87
N TRP A 207 19.26 -7.54 8.42
CA TRP A 207 19.30 -6.07 8.36
C TRP A 207 20.10 -5.58 7.16
N GLU A 208 20.95 -6.44 6.60
CA GLU A 208 21.85 -6.16 5.50
C GLU A 208 21.08 -5.78 4.22
N ASP A 209 21.70 -4.93 3.40
CA ASP A 209 21.19 -4.63 2.07
C ASP A 209 21.49 -5.83 1.14
N PRO A 210 20.47 -6.41 0.47
CA PRO A 210 20.68 -7.58 -0.38
C PRO A 210 21.65 -7.30 -1.54
N THR A 211 21.67 -6.08 -2.07
CA THR A 211 22.60 -5.72 -3.15
C THR A 211 24.04 -5.68 -2.63
N ALA A 212 24.25 -5.02 -1.48
CA ALA A 212 25.55 -4.99 -0.83
C ALA A 212 26.05 -6.39 -0.43
N LEU A 213 25.11 -7.28 -0.05
CA LEU A 213 25.41 -8.67 0.25
C LEU A 213 25.84 -9.44 -0.99
N LEU A 214 25.10 -9.35 -2.09
CA LEU A 214 25.45 -10.02 -3.34
C LEU A 214 26.77 -9.52 -3.94
N ASP A 215 27.07 -8.23 -3.85
CA ASP A 215 28.30 -7.64 -4.36
C ASP A 215 29.56 -8.22 -3.70
N LYS A 216 29.46 -8.82 -2.51
CA LYS A 216 30.61 -9.49 -1.85
C LYS A 216 30.91 -10.88 -2.41
N PHE A 217 29.96 -11.50 -3.10
CA PHE A 217 30.08 -12.87 -3.63
C PHE A 217 30.14 -12.92 -5.16
N ALA A 218 29.94 -11.79 -5.85
CA ALA A 218 29.66 -11.75 -7.28
C ALA A 218 30.80 -12.25 -8.20
N ASP A 219 32.07 -12.25 -7.76
CA ASP A 219 33.20 -12.42 -8.69
C ASP A 219 34.14 -13.62 -8.42
N GLN A 220 34.13 -14.28 -7.24
CA GLN A 220 35.06 -15.40 -6.95
C GLN A 220 34.45 -16.63 -6.23
N ASP A 221 33.28 -16.51 -5.60
CA ASP A 221 32.69 -17.56 -4.75
C ASP A 221 31.24 -17.94 -5.13
N ALA A 222 30.71 -17.41 -6.24
CA ALA A 222 29.29 -17.55 -6.58
C ALA A 222 28.82 -19.01 -6.73
N SER A 223 29.68 -19.89 -7.25
CA SER A 223 29.40 -21.33 -7.39
C SER A 223 29.41 -22.07 -6.06
N LYS A 224 30.24 -21.65 -5.11
CA LYS A 224 30.36 -22.27 -3.77
C LYS A 224 29.15 -22.01 -2.90
N TYR A 225 28.54 -20.83 -3.04
CA TYR A 225 27.36 -20.43 -2.27
C TYR A 225 26.08 -20.40 -3.11
N ALA A 226 26.08 -21.00 -4.30
CA ALA A 226 24.88 -21.11 -5.11
C ALA A 226 23.77 -21.84 -4.35
N ALA A 227 22.52 -21.40 -4.55
CA ALA A 227 21.38 -22.05 -3.95
C ALA A 227 21.28 -23.50 -4.49
N PRO A 228 21.15 -24.53 -3.63
CA PRO A 228 21.08 -25.93 -4.07
C PRO A 228 19.86 -26.20 -4.97
N ASP A 229 18.76 -25.48 -4.72
CA ASP A 229 17.61 -25.38 -5.63
C ASP A 229 17.78 -24.10 -6.48
N ALA A 230 18.57 -24.18 -7.56
CA ALA A 230 19.00 -23.05 -8.41
C ALA A 230 17.87 -22.25 -9.12
N HIS A 231 16.62 -22.48 -8.76
CA HIS A 231 15.52 -21.63 -9.17
C HIS A 231 15.60 -20.34 -8.36
N ALA A 232 16.11 -19.27 -8.95
CA ALA A 232 16.14 -17.94 -8.35
C ALA A 232 14.71 -17.43 -8.07
N ARG A 233 14.08 -17.97 -7.01
CA ARG A 233 12.65 -17.83 -6.69
C ARG A 233 12.26 -16.41 -6.39
N CYS A 234 13.22 -15.59 -5.96
CA CYS A 234 13.04 -14.18 -5.67
C CYS A 234 13.41 -13.26 -6.85
N VAL A 235 13.78 -13.81 -8.02
CA VAL A 235 14.17 -13.03 -9.21
C VAL A 235 13.04 -13.04 -10.23
N TYR A 236 12.56 -11.85 -10.59
CA TYR A 236 11.58 -11.66 -11.64
C TYR A 236 12.28 -11.54 -13.00
N ASP A 237 11.82 -12.34 -13.95
CA ASP A 237 12.33 -12.39 -15.32
C ASP A 237 11.47 -11.47 -16.20
N ASP A 238 12.03 -10.34 -16.63
CA ASP A 238 11.34 -9.37 -17.50
C ASP A 238 11.44 -9.74 -18.99
N GLY A 239 11.92 -10.95 -19.30
CA GLY A 239 12.08 -11.46 -20.65
C GLY A 239 13.31 -10.90 -21.36
N THR A 240 14.17 -10.15 -20.67
CA THR A 240 15.28 -9.45 -21.31
C THR A 240 16.60 -10.12 -20.96
N THR A 241 17.46 -10.27 -21.96
CA THR A 241 18.77 -10.91 -21.80
C THR A 241 19.86 -9.95 -21.30
N THR A 242 19.49 -8.71 -20.98
CA THR A 242 20.45 -7.71 -20.51
C THR A 242 21.00 -8.08 -19.14
N GLY A 243 22.24 -7.68 -18.87
CA GLY A 243 23.02 -8.12 -17.71
C GLY A 243 22.48 -7.82 -16.31
N ASN A 244 21.28 -7.25 -16.16
CA ASN A 244 20.62 -7.02 -14.88
C ASN A 244 19.25 -7.71 -14.81
N VAL A 245 18.91 -8.23 -13.63
CA VAL A 245 17.62 -8.87 -13.33
C VAL A 245 16.99 -8.25 -12.08
N SER A 246 15.67 -8.39 -11.93
CA SER A 246 14.93 -7.75 -10.84
C SER A 246 14.84 -8.69 -9.65
N LEU A 247 15.50 -8.33 -8.55
CA LEU A 247 15.41 -9.05 -7.28
C LEU A 247 14.26 -8.48 -6.45
N GLN A 248 13.30 -9.32 -6.10
CA GLN A 248 12.31 -9.04 -5.06
C GLN A 248 12.83 -9.52 -3.70
N TRP A 249 12.79 -8.67 -2.69
CA TRP A 249 13.23 -9.01 -1.33
C TRP A 249 12.34 -8.36 -0.28
N GLY A 250 12.32 -8.92 0.92
CA GLY A 250 11.46 -8.50 2.04
C GLY A 250 11.34 -9.60 3.08
N GLU A 251 10.32 -9.52 3.94
CA GLU A 251 10.11 -10.49 5.02
C GLU A 251 10.00 -11.93 4.52
N ALA A 252 9.32 -12.15 3.40
CA ALA A 252 9.16 -13.48 2.80
C ALA A 252 10.51 -14.09 2.35
N GLN A 253 11.49 -13.24 2.03
CA GLN A 253 12.86 -13.65 1.68
C GLN A 253 13.81 -13.61 2.88
N GLY A 254 13.31 -13.34 4.10
CA GLY A 254 14.10 -13.30 5.33
C GLY A 254 14.71 -11.95 5.69
N PHE A 255 14.38 -10.88 4.97
CA PHE A 255 14.85 -9.52 5.26
C PHE A 255 13.88 -8.77 6.17
N ARG A 256 14.41 -7.89 7.03
CA ARG A 256 13.58 -7.01 7.85
C ARG A 256 12.84 -6.00 6.99
N ARG A 257 11.63 -5.63 7.40
CA ARG A 257 10.92 -4.46 6.86
C ARG A 257 11.76 -3.21 7.05
N ARG A 258 11.79 -2.35 6.04
CA ARG A 258 12.41 -1.02 6.11
C ARG A 258 11.73 -0.07 5.15
N VAL A 259 11.69 1.20 5.52
CA VAL A 259 11.10 2.25 4.69
C VAL A 259 11.97 2.46 3.46
N SER A 260 11.33 2.47 2.29
CA SER A 260 12.04 2.74 1.03
C SER A 260 12.81 4.06 1.09
N ARG A 261 14.04 4.05 0.58
CA ARG A 261 14.88 5.25 0.42
C ARG A 261 14.24 6.32 -0.47
N ALA A 262 13.22 5.97 -1.26
CA ALA A 262 12.41 6.93 -2.00
C ALA A 262 11.77 8.01 -1.10
N ILE A 263 11.68 7.78 0.22
CA ILE A 263 11.12 8.72 1.19
C ILE A 263 11.89 10.04 1.22
N HIS A 264 13.20 10.02 0.93
CA HIS A 264 14.03 11.22 0.92
C HIS A 264 13.68 12.18 -0.22
N ALA A 265 13.04 11.68 -1.28
CA ALA A 265 12.60 12.49 -2.40
C ALA A 265 11.16 12.98 -2.22
N MET A 266 10.50 12.68 -1.10
CA MET A 266 9.09 12.99 -0.89
C MET A 266 8.89 14.45 -0.43
N PRO A 267 7.91 15.18 -0.98
CA PRO A 267 7.56 16.52 -0.51
C PRO A 267 7.22 16.55 0.99
N LYS A 268 7.71 17.58 1.70
CA LYS A 268 7.52 17.72 3.15
C LYS A 268 6.05 17.67 3.60
N GLY A 269 5.14 18.28 2.83
CA GLY A 269 3.70 18.28 3.13
C GLY A 269 3.07 16.88 3.16
N LEU A 270 3.64 15.93 2.42
CA LEU A 270 3.17 14.55 2.39
C LEU A 270 3.80 13.69 3.51
N LEU A 271 4.86 14.16 4.17
CA LEU A 271 5.53 13.40 5.25
C LEU A 271 4.73 13.40 6.55
N ALA A 272 3.80 14.35 6.73
CA ALA A 272 2.97 14.49 7.92
C ALA A 272 2.02 13.30 8.16
N SER A 273 1.55 13.13 9.41
CA SER A 273 0.50 12.15 9.76
C SER A 273 -0.87 12.48 9.11
N ARG A 274 -1.00 13.70 8.57
CA ARG A 274 -2.08 14.20 7.71
C ARG A 274 -1.44 14.80 6.45
N PRO A 275 -1.20 13.98 5.42
CA PRO A 275 -0.52 14.47 4.24
C PRO A 275 -1.43 15.43 3.47
N LEU A 276 -0.89 16.58 3.13
CA LEU A 276 -1.55 17.56 2.26
C LEU A 276 -0.65 17.85 1.06
N THR A 277 -1.27 18.06 -0.09
CA THR A 277 -0.56 18.58 -1.27
C THR A 277 -0.18 20.04 -1.07
N VAL A 278 0.62 20.60 -1.99
CA VAL A 278 0.98 22.03 -1.97
C VAL A 278 -0.26 22.93 -2.01
N ASP A 279 -1.31 22.48 -2.72
CA ASP A 279 -2.59 23.18 -2.85
C ASP A 279 -3.61 22.79 -1.77
N GLU A 280 -3.16 22.24 -0.63
CA GLU A 280 -3.98 21.87 0.53
C GLU A 280 -5.04 20.77 0.30
N TYR A 281 -4.96 20.02 -0.80
CA TYR A 281 -5.80 18.85 -1.01
C TYR A 281 -5.30 17.65 -0.21
N ASN A 282 -6.20 16.70 0.06
CA ASN A 282 -5.85 15.44 0.71
C ASN A 282 -4.75 14.72 -0.09
N GLY A 283 -3.60 14.49 0.52
CA GLY A 283 -2.42 13.82 -0.06
C GLY A 283 -2.25 12.37 0.36
N GLU A 284 -3.24 11.75 1.00
CA GLU A 284 -3.14 10.37 1.54
C GLU A 284 -2.92 9.35 0.43
N GLY A 285 -3.74 9.38 -0.63
CA GLY A 285 -3.60 8.49 -1.79
C GLY A 285 -2.24 8.63 -2.48
N LEU A 286 -1.78 9.87 -2.67
CA LEU A 286 -0.47 10.18 -3.24
C LEU A 286 0.68 9.63 -2.36
N THR A 287 0.60 9.84 -1.05
CA THR A 287 1.59 9.33 -0.08
C THR A 287 1.73 7.81 -0.12
N LEU A 288 0.61 7.10 -0.26
CA LEU A 288 0.59 5.65 -0.37
C LEU A 288 1.16 5.18 -1.71
N ALA A 289 0.75 5.82 -2.82
CA ALA A 289 1.23 5.50 -4.16
C ALA A 289 2.74 5.69 -4.29
N LEU A 290 3.28 6.82 -3.81
CA LEU A 290 4.72 7.10 -3.85
C LEU A 290 5.52 6.05 -3.05
N GLY A 291 4.99 5.58 -1.92
CA GLY A 291 5.63 4.52 -1.14
C GLY A 291 5.68 3.17 -1.86
N ILE A 292 4.58 2.82 -2.55
CA ILE A 292 4.49 1.60 -3.37
C ILE A 292 5.44 1.68 -4.56
N LEU A 293 5.36 2.76 -5.35
CA LEU A 293 6.14 2.96 -6.56
C LEU A 293 7.64 3.16 -6.27
N GLY A 294 7.96 3.79 -5.13
CA GLY A 294 9.32 3.91 -4.63
C GLY A 294 9.99 2.57 -4.29
N ARG A 295 9.21 1.49 -4.13
CA ARG A 295 9.71 0.12 -3.93
C ARG A 295 9.57 -0.76 -5.16
N ASN A 296 8.64 -0.44 -6.06
CA ASN A 296 8.24 -1.29 -7.19
C ASN A 296 8.31 -0.57 -8.55
N LYS A 297 9.31 0.29 -8.78
CA LYS A 297 9.47 1.01 -10.06
C LYS A 297 9.67 0.08 -11.27
N GLY A 298 10.14 -1.14 -11.04
CA GLY A 298 10.59 -2.05 -12.09
C GLY A 298 11.95 -1.63 -12.69
N LEU A 299 12.55 -2.52 -13.49
CA LEU A 299 13.84 -2.23 -14.15
C LEU A 299 13.71 -1.30 -15.34
N ARG A 300 12.58 -1.40 -16.05
CA ARG A 300 12.33 -0.77 -17.34
C ARG A 300 10.98 -0.07 -17.33
N PRO A 301 10.80 0.99 -16.54
CA PRO A 301 9.52 1.72 -16.52
C PRO A 301 9.14 2.27 -17.90
N HIS A 302 10.11 2.41 -18.82
CA HIS A 302 9.89 2.93 -20.17
C HIS A 302 9.18 1.98 -21.13
N THR A 303 9.10 0.68 -20.82
CA THR A 303 8.40 -0.28 -21.67
C THR A 303 6.95 -0.50 -21.23
N LEU A 304 6.56 -0.01 -20.05
CA LEU A 304 5.22 -0.23 -19.49
C LEU A 304 4.13 0.30 -20.42
N VAL A 305 3.03 -0.44 -20.49
CA VAL A 305 1.85 -0.07 -21.28
C VAL A 305 0.71 0.26 -20.33
N PHE A 306 0.24 1.50 -20.43
CA PHE A 306 -0.91 2.02 -19.70
C PHE A 306 -1.52 3.18 -20.49
N ASP A 307 -2.43 2.85 -21.42
CA ASP A 307 -2.96 3.79 -22.41
C ASP A 307 -4.25 4.48 -21.91
N ALA A 308 -4.11 5.28 -20.86
CA ALA A 308 -5.25 6.02 -20.27
C ALA A 308 -5.74 7.17 -21.16
N SER A 309 -4.87 7.74 -22.00
CA SER A 309 -5.15 8.88 -22.89
C SER A 309 -5.54 8.49 -24.32
N ASP A 310 -5.60 7.18 -24.63
CA ASP A 310 -5.79 6.64 -25.98
C ASP A 310 -4.68 7.01 -26.98
N ALA A 311 -3.55 7.55 -26.52
CA ALA A 311 -2.44 7.98 -27.37
C ALA A 311 -1.76 6.80 -28.10
N TRP A 312 -1.68 5.64 -27.45
CA TRP A 312 -1.11 4.45 -28.11
C TRP A 312 -2.07 3.86 -29.15
N LYS A 313 -3.37 3.78 -28.84
CA LYS A 313 -4.41 3.36 -29.80
C LYS A 313 -4.51 4.29 -31.01
N THR A 314 -4.53 5.61 -30.78
CA THR A 314 -4.62 6.62 -31.85
C THR A 314 -3.45 6.51 -32.83
N ARG A 315 -2.22 6.35 -32.32
CA ARG A 315 -1.03 6.16 -33.16
C ARG A 315 -1.10 4.92 -34.05
N ARG A 316 -1.92 3.92 -33.68
CA ARG A 316 -2.09 2.65 -34.39
C ARG A 316 -3.35 2.61 -35.26
N GLY A 317 -4.09 3.72 -35.34
CA GLY A 317 -5.37 3.79 -36.07
C GLY A 317 -6.47 2.96 -35.45
N ILE A 318 -6.43 2.68 -34.14
CA ILE A 318 -7.43 1.87 -33.45
C ILE A 318 -8.45 2.77 -32.75
N GLY A 319 -9.67 2.84 -33.28
CA GLY A 319 -10.82 3.45 -32.60
C GLY A 319 -11.39 2.54 -31.51
N ARG A 320 -11.89 3.12 -30.40
CA ARG A 320 -12.56 2.36 -29.33
C ARG A 320 -13.98 1.93 -29.71
N SER A 321 -14.48 0.87 -29.07
CA SER A 321 -15.87 0.42 -29.26
C SER A 321 -16.88 1.45 -28.76
N GLN A 322 -16.52 2.18 -27.68
CA GLN A 322 -17.32 3.23 -27.07
C GLN A 322 -16.57 4.56 -27.15
N PRO A 323 -16.63 5.30 -28.27
CA PRO A 323 -15.82 6.51 -28.47
C PRO A 323 -16.18 7.64 -27.49
N HIS A 324 -17.42 7.68 -27.00
CA HIS A 324 -17.91 8.72 -26.09
C HIS A 324 -17.49 8.53 -24.62
N THR A 325 -17.09 7.31 -24.24
CA THR A 325 -16.76 6.96 -22.86
C THR A 325 -15.25 7.02 -22.68
N ARG A 326 -14.68 7.99 -21.94
CA ARG A 326 -13.22 8.04 -21.67
C ARG A 326 -12.77 6.87 -20.77
N VAL A 327 -11.54 6.37 -20.95
CA VAL A 327 -10.99 5.29 -20.11
C VAL A 327 -11.02 5.69 -18.63
N GLN A 328 -10.62 6.93 -18.33
CA GLN A 328 -10.69 7.47 -16.97
C GLN A 328 -12.11 7.42 -16.41
N HIS A 329 -13.11 7.83 -17.20
CA HIS A 329 -14.51 7.82 -16.77
C HIS A 329 -15.02 6.40 -16.49
N ALA A 330 -14.60 5.41 -17.27
CA ALA A 330 -14.97 4.01 -17.04
C ALA A 330 -14.27 3.40 -15.83
N LEU A 331 -13.01 3.78 -15.57
CA LEU A 331 -12.32 3.41 -14.33
C LEU A 331 -13.00 4.03 -13.11
N GLU A 332 -13.50 5.25 -13.23
CA GLU A 332 -14.20 5.99 -12.17
C GLU A 332 -15.58 5.42 -11.87
N SER A 333 -16.42 5.28 -12.90
CA SER A 333 -17.80 4.80 -12.77
C SER A 333 -17.89 3.29 -12.53
N GLY A 334 -16.96 2.50 -13.10
CA GLY A 334 -16.91 1.06 -12.93
C GLY A 334 -16.33 0.61 -11.59
N SER A 335 -15.59 1.48 -10.89
CA SER A 335 -14.86 1.15 -9.66
C SER A 335 -15.72 0.42 -8.62
N ALA A 336 -15.11 -0.51 -7.88
CA ALA A 336 -15.71 -1.09 -6.68
C ALA A 336 -15.91 -0.06 -5.56
N TRP A 337 -15.22 1.09 -5.67
CA TRP A 337 -15.22 2.18 -4.68
C TRP A 337 -15.97 3.41 -5.17
N ALA A 338 -16.77 3.27 -6.24
CA ALA A 338 -17.60 4.36 -6.76
C ALA A 338 -18.64 4.82 -5.70
N PRO A 339 -19.02 6.11 -5.70
CA PRO A 339 -18.58 7.17 -6.61
C PRO A 339 -17.19 7.74 -6.25
N ARG A 340 -16.33 7.95 -7.27
CA ARG A 340 -15.00 8.56 -7.11
C ARG A 340 -15.08 10.08 -7.43
N PRO A 341 -14.50 10.99 -6.63
CA PRO A 341 -14.53 12.44 -6.89
C PRO A 341 -13.46 12.81 -7.95
N SER A 342 -13.89 13.08 -9.19
CA SER A 342 -13.14 12.50 -10.31
C SER A 342 -12.33 13.42 -11.25
N LYS A 343 -12.64 14.72 -11.37
CA LYS A 343 -11.93 15.57 -12.34
C LYS A 343 -10.83 16.45 -11.74
N VAL A 344 -11.14 17.15 -10.66
CA VAL A 344 -10.26 18.20 -10.11
C VAL A 344 -9.03 17.60 -9.44
N MET A 345 -9.19 16.54 -8.64
CA MET A 345 -8.08 15.87 -7.95
C MET A 345 -7.06 15.25 -8.92
N ARG A 346 -7.52 14.81 -10.10
CA ARG A 346 -6.69 14.17 -11.11
C ARG A 346 -5.61 15.09 -11.66
N SER A 347 -5.94 16.34 -12.01
CA SER A 347 -4.95 17.30 -12.51
C SER A 347 -3.90 17.65 -11.46
N TYR A 348 -4.32 17.79 -10.19
CA TYR A 348 -3.39 18.06 -9.09
C TYR A 348 -2.46 16.87 -8.81
N TYR A 349 -3.01 15.66 -8.80
CA TYR A 349 -2.22 14.45 -8.58
C TYR A 349 -1.26 14.20 -9.75
N ALA A 350 -1.69 14.41 -10.99
CA ALA A 350 -0.83 14.34 -12.16
C ALA A 350 0.33 15.33 -12.05
N HIS A 351 0.06 16.59 -11.70
CA HIS A 351 1.11 17.59 -11.50
C HIS A 351 2.11 17.21 -10.39
N ALA A 352 1.63 16.68 -9.27
CA ALA A 352 2.50 16.22 -8.19
C ALA A 352 3.33 14.99 -8.58
N VAL A 353 2.73 14.06 -9.34
CA VAL A 353 3.42 12.89 -9.90
C VAL A 353 4.46 13.31 -10.92
N ASP A 354 4.17 14.28 -11.78
CA ASP A 354 5.11 14.84 -12.77
C ASP A 354 6.30 15.50 -12.08
N GLY A 355 6.08 16.23 -10.97
CA GLY A 355 7.17 16.78 -10.16
C GLY A 355 8.13 15.70 -9.61
N GLN A 356 7.61 14.52 -9.26
CA GLN A 356 8.39 13.43 -8.67
C GLN A 356 9.02 12.48 -9.71
N PHE A 357 8.28 12.22 -10.78
CA PHE A 357 8.56 11.17 -11.76
C PHE A 357 8.62 11.69 -13.19
N GLY A 358 8.78 13.00 -13.42
CA GLY A 358 8.74 13.62 -14.75
C GLY A 358 9.77 13.10 -15.75
N THR A 359 10.84 12.44 -15.29
CA THR A 359 11.82 11.76 -16.16
C THR A 359 11.37 10.38 -16.66
N LEU A 360 10.30 9.83 -16.09
CA LEU A 360 9.68 8.58 -16.50
C LEU A 360 8.59 8.83 -17.53
N PRO A 361 8.30 7.89 -18.44
CA PRO A 361 7.33 8.11 -19.51
C PRO A 361 5.89 8.19 -19.02
N ASP A 362 5.05 8.76 -19.88
CA ASP A 362 3.66 9.11 -19.59
C ASP A 362 2.85 7.91 -19.08
N ALA A 363 3.03 6.72 -19.66
CA ALA A 363 2.35 5.50 -19.20
C ALA A 363 2.63 5.18 -17.71
N PHE A 364 3.87 5.42 -17.23
CA PHE A 364 4.19 5.25 -15.80
C PHE A 364 3.50 6.32 -14.96
N ARG A 365 3.53 7.58 -15.41
CA ARG A 365 2.97 8.73 -14.66
C ARG A 365 1.43 8.66 -14.60
N ASP A 366 0.80 8.24 -15.69
CA ASP A 366 -0.65 7.98 -15.76
C ASP A 366 -1.06 6.85 -14.81
N ALA A 367 -0.33 5.73 -14.83
CA ALA A 367 -0.60 4.62 -13.90
C ALA A 367 -0.36 5.02 -12.44
N ALA A 368 0.66 5.83 -12.16
CA ALA A 368 0.96 6.34 -10.83
C ALA A 368 -0.15 7.29 -10.33
N THR A 369 -0.65 8.16 -11.22
CA THR A 369 -1.76 9.07 -10.94
C THR A 369 -3.04 8.29 -10.65
N GLU A 370 -3.37 7.31 -11.49
CA GLU A 370 -4.54 6.45 -11.26
C GLU A 370 -4.43 5.64 -9.98
N LEU A 371 -3.26 5.07 -9.68
CA LEU A 371 -3.03 4.36 -8.42
C LEU A 371 -3.25 5.29 -7.22
N ALA A 372 -2.71 6.51 -7.25
CA ALA A 372 -2.89 7.49 -6.18
C ALA A 372 -4.35 7.87 -5.97
N LEU A 373 -5.10 8.08 -7.06
CA LEU A 373 -6.53 8.38 -6.99
C LEU A 373 -7.32 7.18 -6.46
N VAL A 374 -7.00 5.94 -6.86
CA VAL A 374 -7.70 4.75 -6.36
C VAL A 374 -7.41 4.57 -4.87
N LEU A 375 -6.17 4.76 -4.43
CA LEU A 375 -5.76 4.65 -3.02
C LEU A 375 -6.40 5.69 -2.10
N LEU A 376 -6.79 6.85 -2.66
CA LEU A 376 -7.57 7.85 -1.92
C LEU A 376 -8.98 7.35 -1.60
N ASP A 377 -9.59 6.61 -2.53
CA ASP A 377 -11.00 6.17 -2.44
C ASP A 377 -11.16 4.81 -1.74
N VAL A 378 -10.13 3.96 -1.77
CA VAL A 378 -10.21 2.60 -1.20
C VAL A 378 -10.34 2.65 0.33
N PRO A 379 -11.35 1.99 0.93
CA PRO A 379 -11.46 1.91 2.38
C PRO A 379 -10.24 1.21 3.04
N PRO A 380 -9.89 1.54 4.30
CA PRO A 380 -8.62 1.07 4.88
C PRO A 380 -8.46 -0.46 4.98
N ARG A 381 -9.56 -1.21 5.15
CA ARG A 381 -9.52 -2.68 5.30
C ARG A 381 -9.20 -3.39 3.97
N PRO A 382 -9.92 -3.14 2.86
CA PRO A 382 -9.53 -3.67 1.55
C PRO A 382 -8.10 -3.35 1.14
N LEU A 383 -7.66 -2.10 1.33
CA LEU A 383 -6.28 -1.72 1.04
C LEU A 383 -5.28 -2.55 1.85
N ARG A 384 -5.55 -2.76 3.14
CA ARG A 384 -4.68 -3.59 3.98
C ARG A 384 -4.58 -5.01 3.46
N VAL A 385 -5.70 -5.63 3.10
CA VAL A 385 -5.71 -6.99 2.55
C VAL A 385 -4.93 -7.04 1.23
N TRP A 386 -5.12 -6.06 0.37
CA TRP A 386 -4.41 -5.96 -0.91
C TRP A 386 -2.87 -5.84 -0.72
N LEU A 387 -2.43 -5.00 0.22
CA LEU A 387 -1.00 -4.86 0.60
C LEU A 387 -0.44 -6.10 1.32
N GLU A 388 -1.22 -6.75 2.17
CA GLU A 388 -0.81 -7.99 2.86
C GLU A 388 -0.58 -9.14 1.90
N ARG A 389 -1.32 -9.15 0.79
CA ARG A 389 -1.19 -10.13 -0.29
C ARG A 389 -0.10 -9.77 -1.29
N GLY A 390 0.59 -8.63 -1.13
CA GLY A 390 1.66 -8.21 -2.02
C GLY A 390 1.18 -7.86 -3.44
N LEU A 391 -0.09 -7.51 -3.61
CA LEU A 391 -0.69 -7.24 -4.93
C LEU A 391 -0.19 -5.92 -5.53
N GLU A 392 0.53 -5.11 -4.74
CA GLU A 392 1.23 -3.93 -5.25
C GLU A 392 2.50 -4.28 -6.02
N GLN A 393 3.00 -5.52 -5.91
CA GLN A 393 4.19 -6.01 -6.62
C GLN A 393 3.81 -6.71 -7.93
N GLN A 394 4.73 -6.75 -8.89
CA GLN A 394 4.57 -7.60 -10.07
C GLN A 394 4.52 -9.07 -9.61
N ASP A 395 3.53 -9.85 -10.07
CA ASP A 395 3.29 -11.20 -9.54
C ASP A 395 4.44 -12.16 -9.92
N LEU A 396 5.21 -12.52 -8.90
CA LEU A 396 6.36 -13.40 -9.03
C LEU A 396 5.96 -14.85 -9.25
N ASP A 397 4.82 -15.29 -8.70
CA ASP A 397 4.35 -16.67 -8.86
C ASP A 397 3.95 -16.93 -10.31
N VAL A 398 3.23 -15.98 -10.93
CA VAL A 398 2.92 -16.04 -12.37
C VAL A 398 4.19 -16.02 -13.20
N ASN A 399 5.15 -15.16 -12.86
CA ASN A 399 6.43 -15.08 -13.58
C ASN A 399 7.25 -16.38 -13.47
N LEU A 400 7.30 -17.01 -12.30
CA LEU A 400 7.97 -18.30 -12.09
C LEU A 400 7.26 -19.42 -12.87
N CYS A 401 5.93 -19.44 -12.89
CA CYS A 401 5.13 -20.40 -13.64
C CYS A 401 5.32 -20.25 -15.16
N MET A 402 5.42 -19.02 -15.66
CA MET A 402 5.65 -18.73 -17.09
C MET A 402 7.10 -19.04 -17.50
N SER A 403 8.07 -18.75 -16.64
CA SER A 403 9.51 -18.98 -16.92
C SER A 403 9.98 -20.43 -16.65
N GLY A 404 9.09 -21.32 -16.19
CA GLY A 404 9.43 -22.72 -15.91
C GLY A 404 10.36 -22.91 -14.71
N ARG A 405 10.42 -21.92 -13.81
CA ARG A 405 11.32 -21.91 -12.63
C ARG A 405 10.65 -22.36 -11.34
N THR A 406 9.49 -22.99 -11.43
CA THR A 406 8.80 -23.56 -10.29
C THR A 406 9.48 -24.86 -9.83
N ALA A 407 9.62 -25.03 -8.52
CA ALA A 407 10.20 -26.24 -7.95
C ALA A 407 9.34 -27.46 -8.32
N GLY A 408 9.97 -28.52 -8.84
CA GLY A 408 9.29 -29.74 -9.25
C GLY A 408 8.60 -29.69 -10.61
N SER A 409 8.77 -28.61 -11.38
CA SER A 409 8.35 -28.57 -12.79
C SER A 409 9.16 -29.56 -13.61
N SER A 410 8.52 -30.66 -14.04
CA SER A 410 9.08 -31.57 -15.03
C SER A 410 9.47 -30.79 -16.29
N SER A 411 10.66 -31.07 -16.83
CA SER A 411 11.26 -30.45 -18.03
C SER A 411 10.42 -30.52 -19.32
N SER A 412 9.23 -31.13 -19.28
CA SER A 412 8.34 -31.36 -20.42
C SER A 412 7.29 -30.25 -20.65
N ARG A 413 7.19 -29.25 -19.76
CA ARG A 413 6.17 -28.20 -19.89
C ARG A 413 6.64 -27.08 -20.82
N ALA A 414 5.76 -26.61 -21.70
CA ALA A 414 6.04 -25.45 -22.54
C ALA A 414 6.29 -24.21 -21.67
N VAL A 415 7.36 -23.47 -21.99
CA VAL A 415 7.78 -22.27 -21.24
C VAL A 415 7.46 -21.04 -22.09
N ALA A 416 7.16 -19.92 -21.43
CA ALA A 416 6.96 -18.65 -22.11
C ALA A 416 8.22 -18.18 -22.82
N THR A 417 8.06 -17.57 -23.99
CA THR A 417 9.17 -16.92 -24.68
C THR A 417 9.59 -15.65 -23.93
N ASN A 418 10.81 -15.18 -24.20
CA ASN A 418 11.30 -13.90 -23.69
C ASN A 418 10.35 -12.73 -24.01
N GLU A 419 9.79 -12.70 -25.22
CA GLU A 419 8.80 -11.70 -25.60
C GLU A 419 7.53 -11.77 -24.74
N GLN A 420 7.05 -12.98 -24.44
CA GLN A 420 5.87 -13.17 -23.60
C GLN A 420 6.12 -12.75 -22.14
N LEU A 421 7.29 -13.03 -21.60
CA LEU A 421 7.71 -12.53 -20.27
C LEU A 421 7.81 -11.00 -20.26
N ASN A 422 8.29 -10.41 -21.36
CA ASN A 422 8.34 -8.96 -21.52
C ASN A 422 6.93 -8.35 -21.56
N GLN A 423 5.99 -8.95 -22.28
CA GLN A 423 4.59 -8.52 -22.31
C GLN A 423 3.94 -8.61 -20.92
N LEU A 424 4.19 -9.67 -20.15
CA LEU A 424 3.73 -9.79 -18.76
C LEU A 424 4.24 -8.61 -17.90
N TYR A 425 5.53 -8.30 -18.03
CA TYR A 425 6.13 -7.16 -17.33
C TYR A 425 5.46 -5.84 -17.73
N ARG A 426 5.25 -5.62 -19.03
CA ARG A 426 4.70 -4.36 -19.58
C ARG A 426 3.25 -4.13 -19.20
N ALA A 427 2.45 -5.19 -19.07
CA ALA A 427 1.06 -5.14 -18.65
C ALA A 427 0.87 -5.03 -17.12
N SER A 428 1.95 -5.19 -16.34
CA SER A 428 1.85 -5.33 -14.87
C SER A 428 1.24 -4.11 -14.17
N TYR A 429 1.41 -2.89 -14.68
CA TYR A 429 0.85 -1.70 -14.02
C TYR A 429 -0.67 -1.56 -14.27
N ALA A 430 -1.14 -1.94 -15.46
CA ALA A 430 -2.58 -2.03 -15.73
C ALA A 430 -3.24 -3.05 -14.81
N SER A 431 -2.65 -4.24 -14.69
CA SER A 431 -3.12 -5.29 -13.77
C SER A 431 -3.14 -4.82 -12.31
N MET A 432 -2.10 -4.09 -11.86
CA MET A 432 -2.05 -3.53 -10.51
C MET A 432 -3.23 -2.58 -10.24
N VAL A 433 -3.45 -1.60 -11.12
CA VAL A 433 -4.53 -0.61 -10.97
C VAL A 433 -5.89 -1.28 -11.04
N VAL A 434 -6.11 -2.19 -11.99
CA VAL A 434 -7.37 -2.93 -12.14
C VAL A 434 -7.64 -3.78 -10.90
N SER A 435 -6.63 -4.49 -10.37
CA SER A 435 -6.78 -5.36 -9.21
C SER A 435 -7.29 -4.62 -7.97
N LEU A 436 -6.86 -3.36 -7.78
CA LEU A 436 -7.29 -2.55 -6.66
C LEU A 436 -8.61 -1.84 -6.95
N ASN A 437 -8.78 -1.30 -8.16
CA ASN A 437 -9.97 -0.53 -8.52
C ASN A 437 -11.25 -1.39 -8.56
N TYR A 438 -11.14 -2.68 -8.89
CA TYR A 438 -12.28 -3.59 -9.00
C TYR A 438 -12.28 -4.70 -7.95
N LEU A 439 -11.50 -4.57 -6.87
CA LEU A 439 -11.34 -5.61 -5.85
C LEU A 439 -12.67 -6.02 -5.19
N LEU A 440 -12.94 -7.32 -5.16
CA LEU A 440 -13.98 -7.94 -4.33
C LEU A 440 -13.34 -8.75 -3.20
N LEU A 441 -13.79 -8.48 -1.96
CA LEU A 441 -13.38 -9.26 -0.78
C LEU A 441 -14.41 -10.30 -0.34
N GLN A 442 -15.63 -10.19 -0.87
CA GLN A 442 -16.73 -11.09 -0.61
C GLN A 442 -17.34 -11.45 -1.96
N PRO A 443 -17.70 -12.72 -2.19
CA PRO A 443 -18.44 -13.08 -3.39
C PRO A 443 -19.74 -12.27 -3.42
N PRO A 444 -20.22 -11.86 -4.61
CA PRO A 444 -21.54 -11.27 -4.72
C PRO A 444 -22.54 -12.22 -4.07
N ALA A 445 -23.41 -11.70 -3.20
CA ALA A 445 -24.46 -12.50 -2.58
C ALA A 445 -25.18 -13.24 -3.70
N ALA A 446 -25.10 -14.57 -3.70
CA ALA A 446 -25.79 -15.37 -4.69
C ALA A 446 -27.24 -14.92 -4.70
N THR A 447 -27.70 -14.42 -5.84
CA THR A 447 -29.12 -14.19 -6.08
C THR A 447 -29.83 -15.48 -5.68
N ALA A 448 -30.89 -15.36 -4.88
CA ALA A 448 -31.54 -16.45 -4.14
C ALA A 448 -32.16 -17.58 -4.99
N ASP A 449 -31.89 -17.61 -6.31
CA ASP A 449 -32.50 -18.48 -7.31
C ASP A 449 -31.52 -19.50 -7.94
N ALA A 450 -30.28 -19.61 -7.46
CA ALA A 450 -29.34 -20.61 -7.97
C ALA A 450 -29.40 -21.92 -7.14
N ASP A 451 -30.17 -22.88 -7.67
CA ASP A 451 -30.20 -24.33 -7.44
C ASP A 451 -29.68 -24.89 -6.09
N ALA A 452 -30.61 -25.52 -5.37
CA ALA A 452 -30.47 -26.07 -4.02
C ALA A 452 -29.47 -27.23 -3.84
N ASP A 453 -28.75 -27.66 -4.88
CA ASP A 453 -27.92 -28.88 -4.85
C ASP A 453 -26.44 -28.65 -4.57
N THR A 454 -25.97 -27.40 -4.44
CA THR A 454 -24.56 -27.13 -4.08
C THR A 454 -24.38 -26.72 -2.61
N LYS A 455 -25.02 -27.44 -1.69
CA LYS A 455 -24.86 -27.26 -0.23
C LYS A 455 -23.58 -27.94 0.28
N GLN A 456 -22.40 -27.44 -0.09
CA GLN A 456 -21.16 -27.82 0.62
C GLN A 456 -19.98 -26.85 0.53
N GLN A 457 -20.17 -25.60 0.08
CA GLN A 457 -19.15 -24.57 0.24
C GLN A 457 -19.40 -23.79 1.53
N SER A 458 -18.48 -23.95 2.49
CA SER A 458 -18.56 -23.30 3.80
C SER A 458 -18.71 -21.77 3.67
N PRO A 459 -19.61 -21.12 4.44
CA PRO A 459 -19.92 -19.69 4.35
C PRO A 459 -18.78 -18.74 4.79
N HIS A 460 -17.55 -19.24 4.91
CA HIS A 460 -16.38 -18.52 5.41
C HIS A 460 -15.14 -18.63 4.52
N GLN A 461 -15.23 -19.11 3.28
CA GLN A 461 -14.11 -19.00 2.35
C GLN A 461 -13.95 -17.53 1.92
N HIS A 462 -13.12 -16.80 2.66
CA HIS A 462 -12.62 -15.52 2.23
C HIS A 462 -11.91 -15.68 0.89
N LEU A 463 -12.38 -14.95 -0.13
CA LEU A 463 -11.68 -14.87 -1.41
C LEU A 463 -10.25 -14.40 -1.16
N HIS A 464 -9.28 -15.13 -1.71
CA HIS A 464 -7.88 -14.73 -1.69
C HIS A 464 -7.64 -13.85 -2.91
N PRO A 465 -7.57 -12.52 -2.76
CA PRO A 465 -7.50 -11.65 -3.91
C PRO A 465 -6.21 -11.86 -4.67
N VAL A 466 -6.31 -11.85 -6.00
CA VAL A 466 -5.21 -11.99 -6.94
C VAL A 466 -5.29 -10.90 -7.98
N ARG A 467 -4.15 -10.58 -8.59
CA ARG A 467 -4.06 -9.62 -9.70
C ARG A 467 -4.46 -10.28 -11.03
N PRO A 468 -5.11 -9.58 -11.96
CA PRO A 468 -5.47 -10.09 -13.29
C PRO A 468 -4.27 -10.13 -14.26
N ASP A 469 -3.12 -10.62 -13.82
CA ASP A 469 -1.87 -10.54 -14.60
C ASP A 469 -1.91 -11.40 -15.87
N LEU A 470 -2.52 -12.59 -15.83
CA LEU A 470 -2.65 -13.43 -17.03
C LEU A 470 -3.64 -12.83 -18.01
N THR A 471 -4.76 -12.31 -17.52
CA THR A 471 -5.74 -11.64 -18.39
C THR A 471 -5.14 -10.40 -19.04
N CYS A 472 -4.44 -9.55 -18.27
CA CYS A 472 -3.75 -8.38 -18.79
C CYS A 472 -2.61 -8.76 -19.77
N PHE A 473 -1.88 -9.84 -19.51
CA PHE A 473 -0.92 -10.38 -20.47
C PHE A 473 -1.60 -10.74 -21.80
N ALA A 474 -2.71 -11.49 -21.78
CA ALA A 474 -3.41 -11.90 -23.00
C ALA A 474 -3.94 -10.71 -23.79
N LEU A 475 -4.51 -9.71 -23.11
CA LEU A 475 -4.99 -8.48 -23.74
C LEU A 475 -3.86 -7.74 -24.45
N LEU A 476 -2.69 -7.59 -23.81
CA LEU A 476 -1.54 -6.96 -24.45
C LEU A 476 -0.99 -7.82 -25.62
N HIS A 477 -0.90 -9.14 -25.44
CA HIS A 477 -0.42 -10.07 -26.47
C HIS A 477 -1.27 -9.97 -27.75
N LEU A 478 -2.60 -9.91 -27.59
CA LEU A 478 -3.55 -9.71 -28.68
C LEU A 478 -3.42 -8.31 -29.30
N ALA A 479 -3.29 -7.28 -28.46
CA ALA A 479 -3.18 -5.90 -28.92
C ALA A 479 -1.96 -5.70 -29.82
N GLU A 480 -0.81 -6.28 -29.48
CA GLU A 480 0.43 -6.04 -30.24
C GLU A 480 0.41 -6.66 -31.64
N GLN A 481 -0.32 -7.77 -31.81
CA GLN A 481 -0.42 -8.48 -33.08
C GLN A 481 -1.68 -8.13 -33.89
N SER A 482 -2.56 -7.26 -33.36
CA SER A 482 -3.79 -6.86 -34.04
C SER A 482 -3.54 -5.97 -35.26
N VAL A 483 -2.49 -5.14 -35.19
CA VAL A 483 -2.00 -4.28 -36.28
C VAL A 483 -0.48 -4.28 -36.29
N ARG A 484 0.12 -4.17 -37.47
CA ARG A 484 1.57 -4.11 -37.67
C ARG A 484 1.95 -2.85 -38.44
N LEU A 485 3.13 -2.30 -38.17
CA LEU A 485 3.68 -1.21 -38.95
C LEU A 485 4.27 -1.79 -40.24
N ASP A 486 3.79 -1.34 -41.40
CA ASP A 486 4.47 -1.60 -42.66
C ASP A 486 5.63 -0.60 -42.78
N GLU A 487 6.86 -1.06 -42.47
CA GLU A 487 8.06 -0.24 -42.50
C GLU A 487 8.32 0.42 -43.86
N LYS A 488 7.81 -0.17 -44.97
CA LYS A 488 7.99 0.39 -46.31
C LYS A 488 7.05 1.55 -46.59
N ALA A 489 5.80 1.42 -46.13
CA ALA A 489 4.77 2.45 -46.32
C ALA A 489 4.79 3.50 -45.19
N GLY A 490 5.38 3.19 -44.04
CA GLY A 490 5.27 4.00 -42.83
C GLY A 490 3.84 4.00 -42.25
N GLU A 491 2.98 3.09 -42.70
CA GLU A 491 1.58 3.02 -42.33
C GLU A 491 1.29 1.79 -41.47
N TRP A 492 0.34 1.91 -40.54
CA TRP A 492 -0.19 0.74 -39.83
C TRP A 492 -1.14 -0.03 -40.76
N VAL A 493 -0.98 -1.34 -40.80
CA VAL A 493 -1.84 -2.27 -41.56
C VAL A 493 -2.35 -3.38 -40.64
N ALA A 494 -3.38 -4.10 -41.09
CA ALA A 494 -3.91 -5.25 -40.39
C ALA A 494 -2.79 -6.27 -40.06
N GLY A 495 -2.77 -6.69 -38.79
CA GLY A 495 -1.82 -7.67 -38.29
C GLY A 495 -2.27 -9.10 -38.57
N PRO A 496 -1.39 -10.10 -38.34
CA PRO A 496 -1.75 -11.50 -38.49
C PRO A 496 -2.74 -12.00 -37.42
N GLY A 497 -2.86 -11.28 -36.30
CA GLY A 497 -3.47 -11.74 -35.05
C GLY A 497 -2.48 -12.55 -34.22
N ALA A 498 -2.60 -12.50 -32.90
CA ALA A 498 -1.68 -13.22 -32.01
C ALA A 498 -2.01 -14.72 -31.99
N PRO A 499 -1.04 -15.62 -32.17
CA PRO A 499 -1.26 -17.05 -31.94
C PRO A 499 -1.41 -17.34 -30.44
N MET A 500 -2.10 -18.43 -30.10
CA MET A 500 -2.20 -18.88 -28.71
C MET A 500 -0.80 -19.28 -28.18
N PRO A 501 -0.36 -18.77 -27.01
CA PRO A 501 0.86 -19.24 -26.39
C PRO A 501 0.81 -20.74 -26.09
N ALA A 502 1.90 -21.48 -26.34
CA ALA A 502 1.92 -22.94 -26.17
C ALA A 502 1.61 -23.41 -24.73
N TRP A 503 1.92 -22.58 -23.74
CA TRP A 503 1.66 -22.84 -22.31
C TRP A 503 0.27 -22.37 -21.84
N TRP A 504 -0.49 -21.67 -22.69
CA TRP A 504 -1.78 -21.08 -22.30
C TRP A 504 -2.83 -22.13 -21.93
N GLY A 505 -2.80 -23.29 -22.58
CA GLY A 505 -3.70 -24.41 -22.30
C GLY A 505 -3.37 -25.22 -21.04
N ASP A 506 -2.33 -24.84 -20.29
CA ASP A 506 -1.93 -25.57 -19.09
C ASP A 506 -2.95 -25.39 -17.95
N ALA A 507 -3.20 -26.44 -17.16
CA ALA A 507 -4.20 -26.44 -16.08
C ALA A 507 -4.04 -25.30 -15.05
N TRP A 508 -2.81 -24.87 -14.76
CA TRP A 508 -2.56 -23.77 -13.81
C TRP A 508 -3.02 -22.40 -14.35
N VAL A 509 -3.01 -22.20 -15.68
CA VAL A 509 -3.52 -20.97 -16.32
C VAL A 509 -5.01 -20.86 -16.06
N HIS A 510 -5.77 -21.92 -16.37
CA HIS A 510 -7.21 -21.96 -16.11
C HIS A 510 -7.55 -21.81 -14.62
N ALA A 511 -6.77 -22.44 -13.72
CA ALA A 511 -6.94 -22.25 -12.29
C ALA A 511 -6.62 -20.82 -11.82
N ARG A 512 -5.67 -20.13 -12.48
CA ARG A 512 -5.36 -18.73 -12.19
C ARG A 512 -6.43 -17.79 -12.75
N LEU A 513 -6.86 -17.93 -14.01
CA LEU A 513 -7.89 -17.10 -14.63
C LEU A 513 -9.21 -17.12 -13.85
N ARG A 514 -9.67 -18.30 -13.41
CA ARG A 514 -10.86 -18.41 -12.54
C ARG A 514 -10.73 -17.62 -11.24
N ARG A 515 -9.52 -17.62 -10.63
CA ARG A 515 -9.26 -16.82 -9.42
C ARG A 515 -9.25 -15.32 -9.73
N GLU A 516 -8.67 -14.90 -10.85
CA GLU A 516 -8.67 -13.51 -11.30
C GLU A 516 -10.12 -13.00 -11.48
N GLN A 517 -10.97 -13.78 -12.14
CA GLN A 517 -12.38 -13.44 -12.34
C GLN A 517 -13.17 -13.39 -11.04
N ALA A 518 -12.99 -14.36 -10.14
CA ALA A 518 -13.71 -14.43 -8.88
C ALA A 518 -13.40 -13.27 -7.91
N CYS A 519 -12.23 -12.62 -8.05
CA CYS A 519 -11.78 -11.57 -7.14
C CYS A 519 -12.11 -10.15 -7.63
N LEU A 520 -12.74 -9.99 -8.80
CA LEU A 520 -12.97 -8.70 -9.43
C LEU A 520 -14.45 -8.44 -9.73
N LYS A 521 -14.89 -7.20 -9.49
CA LYS A 521 -16.24 -6.72 -9.76
C LYS A 521 -16.52 -6.75 -11.27
N PRO A 522 -17.68 -7.27 -11.73
CA PRO A 522 -18.06 -7.23 -13.14
C PRO A 522 -17.93 -5.83 -13.77
N GLY A 523 -17.53 -5.77 -15.04
CA GLY A 523 -17.29 -4.51 -15.78
C GLY A 523 -15.84 -4.02 -15.80
N TRP A 524 -14.90 -4.76 -15.20
CA TRP A 524 -13.47 -4.42 -15.22
C TRP A 524 -12.76 -4.70 -16.54
N LYS A 525 -13.31 -5.60 -17.35
CA LYS A 525 -12.69 -6.21 -18.54
C LYS A 525 -12.47 -5.21 -19.68
N ASP A 526 -13.48 -4.41 -20.03
CA ASP A 526 -13.36 -3.39 -21.07
C ASP A 526 -12.36 -2.28 -20.73
N PRO A 527 -12.39 -1.68 -19.52
CA PRO A 527 -11.36 -0.74 -19.10
C PRO A 527 -9.93 -1.33 -19.15
N ALA A 528 -9.76 -2.59 -18.75
CA ALA A 528 -8.48 -3.28 -18.85
C ALA A 528 -8.02 -3.44 -20.31
N ALA A 529 -8.93 -3.80 -21.21
CA ALA A 529 -8.65 -3.92 -22.64
C ALA A 529 -8.25 -2.56 -23.25
N TRP A 530 -8.94 -1.48 -22.89
CA TRP A 530 -8.63 -0.13 -23.36
C TRP A 530 -7.27 0.37 -22.86
N LEU A 531 -6.94 0.12 -21.58
CA LEU A 531 -5.63 0.45 -21.00
C LEU A 531 -4.48 -0.28 -21.70
N LEU A 532 -4.76 -1.43 -22.31
CA LEU A 532 -3.79 -2.27 -23.01
C LEU A 532 -3.95 -2.22 -24.53
N GLY A 533 -4.56 -1.15 -25.05
CA GLY A 533 -4.53 -0.82 -26.46
C GLY A 533 -5.51 -1.56 -27.37
N LEU A 534 -6.48 -2.28 -26.81
CA LEU A 534 -7.55 -2.92 -27.58
C LEU A 534 -8.77 -2.01 -27.75
N LYS A 535 -9.60 -2.34 -28.74
CA LYS A 535 -10.88 -1.66 -29.00
C LYS A 535 -11.93 -1.95 -27.92
N SER A 536 -11.98 -3.19 -27.46
CA SER A 536 -12.87 -3.73 -26.42
C SER A 536 -12.32 -5.06 -25.92
N PHE A 537 -12.89 -5.59 -24.84
CA PHE A 537 -12.56 -6.92 -24.38
C PHE A 537 -13.05 -7.99 -25.39
N PRO A 538 -12.21 -8.95 -25.82
CA PRO A 538 -12.63 -10.06 -26.68
C PRO A 538 -13.50 -11.07 -25.90
N PRO A 539 -14.78 -11.27 -26.26
CA PRO A 539 -15.68 -12.15 -25.50
C PRO A 539 -15.25 -13.62 -25.50
N GLU A 540 -14.45 -14.04 -26.49
CA GLU A 540 -13.91 -15.40 -26.54
C GLU A 540 -12.95 -15.67 -25.38
N LEU A 541 -12.29 -14.65 -24.82
CA LEU A 541 -11.47 -14.82 -23.60
C LEU A 541 -12.31 -15.19 -22.37
N ASP A 542 -13.60 -14.85 -22.35
CA ASP A 542 -14.51 -15.23 -21.27
C ASP A 542 -14.99 -16.68 -21.41
N ALA A 543 -15.16 -17.13 -22.65
CA ALA A 543 -15.55 -18.51 -22.95
C ALA A 543 -14.44 -19.54 -22.62
N LEU A 544 -13.20 -19.09 -22.41
CA LEU A 544 -12.05 -19.93 -22.06
C LEU A 544 -12.14 -20.58 -20.66
N GLU A 545 -13.11 -20.20 -19.82
CA GLU A 545 -13.44 -20.94 -18.60
C GLU A 545 -14.10 -22.30 -18.91
N CYS A 546 -14.74 -22.43 -20.07
CA CYS A 546 -15.50 -23.62 -20.49
C CYS A 546 -14.84 -24.39 -21.64
N GLN A 547 -14.02 -23.74 -22.49
CA GLN A 547 -13.39 -24.37 -23.64
C GLN A 547 -11.91 -23.95 -23.80
N PRO A 548 -10.94 -24.83 -23.51
CA PRO A 548 -9.51 -24.51 -23.57
C PRO A 548 -8.97 -24.13 -24.97
N ALA A 549 -9.74 -24.35 -26.03
CA ALA A 549 -9.28 -24.23 -27.42
C ALA A 549 -9.61 -22.89 -28.12
N ALA A 550 -10.38 -22.00 -27.48
CA ALA A 550 -10.89 -20.79 -28.12
C ALA A 550 -9.99 -19.56 -27.87
N TRP A 551 -8.81 -19.51 -28.49
CA TRP A 551 -7.99 -18.29 -28.48
C TRP A 551 -8.55 -17.28 -29.50
N PRO A 552 -8.88 -16.03 -29.11
CA PRO A 552 -9.46 -15.06 -30.01
C PRO A 552 -8.48 -14.64 -31.10
N ARG A 553 -8.99 -14.49 -32.32
CA ARG A 553 -8.25 -13.83 -33.40
C ARG A 553 -8.66 -12.37 -33.47
N VAL A 554 -7.89 -11.50 -32.83
CA VAL A 554 -8.10 -10.04 -32.89
C VAL A 554 -7.24 -9.44 -33.98
N VAL A 555 -7.89 -8.87 -35.00
CA VAL A 555 -7.26 -8.12 -36.10
C VAL A 555 -8.07 -6.85 -36.32
N TYR A 556 -7.41 -5.72 -36.47
CA TYR A 556 -8.06 -4.45 -36.78
C TYR A 556 -7.57 -3.93 -38.11
N GLU A 557 -8.48 -3.37 -38.90
CA GLU A 557 -8.12 -2.51 -40.03
C GLU A 557 -7.88 -1.10 -39.46
N PRO A 558 -6.65 -0.56 -39.52
CA PRO A 558 -6.36 0.77 -39.01
C PRO A 558 -7.20 1.82 -39.76
N GLU A 559 -7.83 2.71 -39.01
CA GLU A 559 -8.52 3.85 -39.59
C GLU A 559 -7.47 4.72 -40.30
N ARG A 560 -7.58 4.86 -41.63
CA ARG A 560 -6.76 5.80 -42.40
C ARG A 560 -7.19 7.21 -42.03
N GLY A 561 -6.58 7.75 -40.98
CA GLY A 561 -6.69 9.16 -40.68
C GLY A 561 -6.07 9.94 -41.84
N GLU A 562 -6.83 10.82 -42.48
CA GLU A 562 -6.24 11.94 -43.21
C GLU A 562 -5.35 12.68 -42.21
N VAL A 563 -4.03 12.49 -42.32
CA VAL A 563 -3.06 13.26 -41.53
C VAL A 563 -3.13 14.68 -42.06
N GLY A 564 -4.00 15.49 -41.48
CA GLY A 564 -4.00 16.93 -41.66
C GLY A 564 -2.64 17.45 -41.22
N VAL A 565 -1.83 17.87 -42.20
CA VAL A 565 -0.56 18.60 -42.03
C VAL A 565 -0.80 19.91 -41.29
#